data_AF-A0A072TJI5-F1
#
_entry.id   AF-A0A072TJI5-F1
#
_cell.length_a   1.000
_cell.length_b   1.000
_cell.length_c   1.000
_cell.angle_alpha   90.00
_cell.angle_beta   90.00
_cell.angle_gamma   90.00
#
_symmetry.space_group_name_H-M   'P 1'
#
loop_
_entity.id
_entity.type
_entity.pdbx_description
1 polymer ?
#
loop_
_entity_poly.entity_id
_entity_poly.type
_entity_poly.pdbx_seq_one_letter_code
_entity_poly.pdbx_strand_id
1 'polypeptide(L)'
;MNSIEFPLLDQTSSNSVISTTLNDLSNWSRLSSLWPLLYGTSCCFIEFASLIGSRFDFDRYGLVPRSSPRQADLILTAGTVTMKMAPSLVRLYEQMPEPKYVIAMGACTITGGMFSTDSYSTVRGVDKLIPVDVYLPGCPPKPEAVIDALTKLQGEMKTMQQGWLSNWLVKHEVVHRSLGFDYQGIETLQIKAGDWDSIAVILYVYGYNYLRSQCAYDVAPGGSLASVYHLTRIQYGIDNPEEVCIKVFAQKDNPRIPSVFWIWRSADFQERESYDMVGISYDNHPRLKRILMPESWIGWPLRKDYIAPNFYEIQDAH
;
A
#
# COMPACT_ATOMS: atom_id res chain seq x y z
N MET A 1 -6.02 -8.84 20.81
CA MET A 1 -6.22 -8.13 19.53
C MET A 1 -5.24 -6.99 19.52
N ASN A 2 -4.22 -7.01 18.66
CA ASN A 2 -3.29 -5.89 18.55
C ASN A 2 -4.03 -4.74 17.85
N SER A 3 -4.39 -3.71 18.60
CA SER A 3 -4.85 -2.45 18.04
C SER A 3 -3.66 -1.81 17.31
N ILE A 4 -3.84 -1.45 16.04
CA ILE A 4 -2.87 -0.65 15.31
C ILE A 4 -2.98 0.77 15.88
N GLU A 5 -2.11 1.12 16.82
CA GLU A 5 -1.92 2.51 17.25
C GLU A 5 -1.17 3.26 16.15
N PHE A 6 -1.77 4.35 15.67
CA PHE A 6 -1.19 5.22 14.66
C PHE A 6 -0.29 6.26 15.36
N PRO A 7 1.05 6.24 15.16
CA PRO A 7 1.89 7.29 15.69
C PRO A 7 1.66 8.59 14.89
N LEU A 8 1.37 9.67 15.60
CA LEU A 8 1.39 11.04 15.07
C LEU A 8 2.84 11.45 14.86
N LEU A 9 3.38 11.23 13.66
CA LEU A 9 4.65 11.80 13.24
C LEU A 9 4.38 13.05 12.40
N ASP A 10 4.59 14.19 13.05
CA ASP A 10 4.59 15.53 12.47
C ASP A 10 5.94 15.72 11.74
N GLN A 11 5.98 15.48 10.43
CA GLN A 11 7.16 15.80 9.61
C GLN A 11 6.82 16.94 8.65
N THR A 12 6.96 18.14 9.18
CA THR A 12 7.00 19.40 8.43
C THR A 12 8.31 19.46 7.63
N SER A 13 8.27 19.19 6.33
CA SER A 13 9.39 19.55 5.45
C SER A 13 8.90 20.13 4.13
N SER A 14 9.14 21.44 3.95
CA SER A 14 8.85 22.19 2.73
C SER A 14 9.91 21.87 1.68
N ASN A 15 9.57 21.13 0.62
CA ASN A 15 10.53 20.80 -0.44
C ASN A 15 10.18 21.49 -1.77
N SER A 16 11.20 22.13 -2.37
CA SER A 16 11.14 22.80 -3.67
C SER A 16 11.28 21.81 -4.84
N VAL A 17 10.97 22.23 -6.08
CA VAL A 17 11.09 21.38 -7.30
C VAL A 17 12.51 20.82 -7.51
N ILE A 18 13.53 21.54 -7.03
CA ILE A 18 14.92 21.07 -7.03
C ILE A 18 15.08 19.90 -6.05
N SER A 19 14.45 19.98 -4.88
CA SER A 19 14.48 18.93 -3.86
C SER A 19 13.78 17.65 -4.32
N THR A 20 12.70 17.72 -5.10
CA THR A 20 12.05 16.52 -5.64
C THR A 20 12.93 15.79 -6.66
N THR A 21 13.58 16.50 -7.58
CA THR A 21 14.55 15.87 -8.50
C THR A 21 15.74 15.25 -7.78
N LEU A 22 16.17 15.86 -6.67
CA LEU A 22 17.24 15.33 -5.83
C LEU A 22 16.79 14.08 -5.05
N ASN A 23 15.54 14.05 -4.58
CA ASN A 23 14.98 12.88 -3.93
C ASN A 23 14.81 11.71 -4.90
N ASP A 24 14.33 11.99 -6.12
CA ASP A 24 14.22 10.97 -7.17
C ASP A 24 15.60 10.44 -7.58
N LEU A 25 16.59 11.32 -7.72
CA LEU A 25 17.97 10.93 -7.99
C LEU A 25 18.56 10.11 -6.83
N SER A 26 18.35 10.52 -5.58
CA SER A 26 18.84 9.81 -4.40
C SER A 26 18.17 8.45 -4.23
N ASN A 27 16.89 8.33 -4.55
CA ASN A 27 16.16 7.08 -4.45
C ASN A 27 16.56 6.16 -5.59
N TRP A 28 16.65 6.67 -6.83
CA TRP A 28 17.17 5.94 -7.96
C TRP A 28 18.59 5.43 -7.70
N SER A 29 19.47 6.27 -7.13
CA SER A 29 20.83 5.86 -6.81
C SER A 29 20.83 4.71 -5.80
N ARG A 30 20.04 4.81 -4.72
CA ARG A 30 19.90 3.75 -3.71
C ARG A 30 19.36 2.45 -4.31
N LEU A 31 18.29 2.54 -5.11
CA LEU A 31 17.67 1.40 -5.79
C LEU A 31 18.62 0.68 -6.74
N SER A 32 19.43 1.47 -7.47
CA SER A 32 20.36 0.98 -8.49
C SER A 32 21.64 0.39 -7.93
N SER A 33 21.93 0.55 -6.64
CA SER A 33 23.21 0.16 -6.05
C SER A 33 23.07 -0.36 -4.61
N LEU A 34 22.14 -1.29 -4.37
CA LEU A 34 22.01 -1.94 -3.07
C LEU A 34 23.20 -2.88 -2.83
N TRP A 35 23.85 -2.82 -1.68
CA TRP A 35 24.97 -3.67 -1.30
C TRP A 35 24.57 -4.66 -0.20
N PRO A 36 24.22 -5.90 -0.57
CA PRO A 36 23.83 -6.91 0.39
C PRO A 36 25.00 -7.39 1.25
N LEU A 37 24.74 -7.56 2.53
CA LEU A 37 25.66 -8.19 3.46
C LEU A 37 25.76 -9.67 3.11
N LEU A 38 26.98 -10.18 2.95
CA LEU A 38 27.26 -11.58 2.74
C LEU A 38 27.00 -12.37 4.04
N TYR A 39 25.72 -12.65 4.28
CA TYR A 39 25.19 -13.31 5.47
C TYR A 39 24.57 -14.64 5.11
N GLY A 40 24.93 -15.68 5.86
CA GLY A 40 24.37 -17.01 5.67
C GLY A 40 24.60 -17.89 6.87
N THR A 41 23.56 -18.62 7.28
CA THR A 41 23.64 -19.51 8.44
C THR A 41 23.28 -20.96 8.12
N SER A 42 22.49 -21.22 7.07
CA SER A 42 22.06 -22.57 6.70
C SER A 42 21.87 -22.74 5.18
N CYS A 43 21.00 -23.67 4.75
CA CYS A 43 20.85 -24.10 3.37
C CYS A 43 20.48 -22.99 2.38
N CYS A 44 19.76 -21.94 2.81
CA CYS A 44 19.40 -20.82 1.94
C CYS A 44 20.61 -20.03 1.45
N PHE A 45 21.75 -20.09 2.16
CA PHE A 45 22.97 -19.41 1.73
C PHE A 45 23.55 -20.00 0.44
N ILE A 46 23.34 -21.29 0.15
CA ILE A 46 23.83 -21.89 -1.10
C ILE A 46 23.08 -21.31 -2.30
N GLU A 47 21.77 -21.08 -2.17
CA GLU A 47 20.97 -20.42 -3.20
C GLU A 47 21.29 -18.93 -3.32
N PHE A 48 21.66 -18.28 -2.21
CA PHE A 48 22.21 -16.92 -2.28
C PHE A 48 23.58 -16.89 -2.97
N ALA A 49 24.47 -17.85 -2.67
CA ALA A 49 25.79 -17.93 -3.28
C ALA A 49 25.71 -18.27 -4.78
N SER A 50 24.68 -19.01 -5.22
CA SER A 50 24.47 -19.30 -6.63
C SER A 50 24.10 -18.05 -7.45
N LEU A 51 23.52 -17.02 -6.81
CA LEU A 51 23.28 -15.71 -7.43
C LEU A 51 24.58 -14.98 -7.77
N ILE A 52 25.59 -15.11 -6.91
CA ILE A 52 26.93 -14.52 -7.13
C ILE A 52 27.63 -15.19 -8.33
N GLY A 53 27.21 -16.41 -8.69
CA GLY A 53 27.73 -17.12 -9.85
C GLY A 53 27.30 -16.53 -11.20
N SER A 54 27.95 -17.01 -12.26
CA SER A 54 27.75 -16.52 -13.63
C SER A 54 26.36 -16.76 -14.21
N ARG A 55 25.59 -17.71 -13.68
CA ARG A 55 24.30 -18.09 -14.24
C ARG A 55 23.22 -17.05 -14.00
N PHE A 56 23.18 -16.47 -12.81
CA PHE A 56 22.13 -15.53 -12.39
C PHE A 56 22.63 -14.09 -12.27
N ASP A 57 23.94 -13.91 -12.11
CA ASP A 57 24.64 -12.62 -12.11
C ASP A 57 23.96 -11.55 -11.24
N PHE A 58 24.27 -11.61 -9.96
CA PHE A 58 23.76 -10.68 -8.97
C PHE A 58 24.11 -9.21 -9.24
N ASP A 59 25.31 -8.96 -9.79
CA ASP A 59 25.83 -7.61 -10.04
C ASP A 59 25.04 -6.89 -11.14
N ARG A 60 24.34 -7.65 -12.00
CA ARG A 60 23.43 -7.10 -13.03
C ARG A 60 22.38 -6.15 -12.48
N TYR A 61 21.92 -6.37 -11.25
CA TYR A 61 20.92 -5.52 -10.59
C TYR A 61 21.56 -4.44 -9.69
N GLY A 62 22.88 -4.24 -9.80
CA GLY A 62 23.65 -3.32 -8.96
C GLY A 62 23.96 -3.87 -7.57
N LEU A 63 23.82 -5.19 -7.38
CA LEU A 63 23.99 -5.85 -6.09
C LEU A 63 25.42 -6.35 -5.90
N VAL A 64 26.22 -5.58 -5.17
CA VAL A 64 27.60 -5.97 -4.84
C VAL A 64 27.66 -6.52 -3.41
N PRO A 65 27.95 -7.81 -3.21
CA PRO A 65 28.00 -8.38 -1.87
C PRO A 65 29.17 -7.80 -1.07
N ARG A 66 28.90 -7.34 0.16
CA ARG A 66 29.90 -6.82 1.10
C ARG A 66 30.01 -7.71 2.33
N SER A 67 31.24 -7.98 2.75
CA SER A 67 31.53 -8.76 3.96
C SER A 67 31.52 -7.92 5.25
N SER A 68 31.41 -6.60 5.14
CA SER A 68 31.36 -5.68 6.27
C SER A 68 29.96 -5.08 6.44
N PRO A 69 29.34 -5.14 7.63
CA PRO A 69 28.04 -4.51 7.88
C PRO A 69 28.08 -3.00 7.70
N ARG A 70 29.23 -2.35 7.94
CA ARG A 70 29.35 -0.89 7.82
C ARG A 70 29.28 -0.39 6.37
N GLN A 71 29.42 -1.29 5.41
CA GLN A 71 29.37 -0.98 3.98
C GLN A 71 28.05 -1.46 3.37
N ALA A 72 27.38 -2.43 3.98
CA ALA A 72 26.15 -3.01 3.45
C ALA A 72 24.92 -2.20 3.89
N ASP A 73 23.94 -2.09 3.01
CA ASP A 73 22.63 -1.46 3.26
C ASP A 73 21.49 -2.49 3.23
N LEU A 74 21.68 -3.63 2.58
CA LEU A 74 20.70 -4.72 2.49
C LEU A 74 21.19 -5.94 3.28
N ILE A 75 20.33 -6.60 4.04
CA ILE A 75 20.63 -7.90 4.67
C ILE A 75 19.60 -8.95 4.25
N LEU A 76 20.07 -9.97 3.54
CA LEU A 76 19.28 -11.17 3.27
C LEU A 76 19.53 -12.15 4.40
N THR A 77 18.50 -12.46 5.19
CA THR A 77 18.61 -13.45 6.25
C THR A 77 18.54 -14.86 5.66
N ALA A 78 19.62 -15.28 4.99
CA ALA A 78 19.73 -16.54 4.27
C ALA A 78 20.03 -17.72 5.21
N GLY A 79 19.04 -18.10 6.01
CA GLY A 79 19.08 -19.33 6.79
C GLY A 79 18.52 -19.24 8.21
N THR A 80 18.51 -20.38 8.89
CA THR A 80 17.92 -20.54 10.22
C THR A 80 18.70 -19.74 11.27
N VAL A 81 17.99 -18.98 12.11
CA VAL A 81 18.58 -18.23 13.22
C VAL A 81 18.36 -19.02 14.51
N THR A 82 19.45 -19.42 15.17
CA THR A 82 19.39 -20.06 16.49
C THR A 82 19.48 -19.01 17.60
N MET A 83 19.07 -19.36 18.82
CA MET A 83 19.19 -18.50 20.01
C MET A 83 20.61 -17.98 20.21
N LYS A 84 21.63 -18.77 19.84
CA LYS A 84 23.04 -18.37 19.91
C LYS A 84 23.40 -17.32 18.85
N MET A 85 22.81 -17.42 17.66
CA MET A 85 23.08 -16.50 16.56
C MET A 85 22.25 -15.21 16.65
N ALA A 86 21.09 -15.25 17.29
CA ALA A 86 20.17 -14.13 17.45
C ALA A 86 20.84 -12.81 17.89
N PRO A 87 21.63 -12.76 18.99
CA PRO A 87 22.28 -11.51 19.41
C PRO A 87 23.31 -11.01 18.39
N SER A 88 24.02 -11.91 17.71
CA SER A 88 24.98 -11.55 16.66
C SER A 88 24.30 -10.94 15.45
N LEU A 89 23.12 -11.45 15.06
CA LEU A 89 22.34 -10.90 13.96
C LEU A 89 21.84 -9.49 14.27
N VAL A 90 21.28 -9.27 15.46
CA VAL A 90 20.87 -7.93 15.91
C VAL A 90 22.08 -6.98 15.90
N ARG A 91 23.24 -7.44 16.38
CA ARG A 91 24.46 -6.64 16.36
C ARG A 91 24.93 -6.27 14.96
N LEU A 92 24.81 -7.17 13.99
CA LEU A 92 25.13 -6.87 12.58
C LEU A 92 24.18 -5.80 12.04
N TYR A 93 22.89 -5.94 12.30
CA TYR A 93 21.86 -4.99 11.87
C TYR A 93 22.04 -3.60 12.50
N GLU A 94 22.44 -3.51 13.77
CA GLU A 94 22.77 -2.25 14.44
C GLU A 94 24.00 -1.55 13.85
N GLN A 95 24.96 -2.31 13.31
CA GLN A 95 26.19 -1.77 12.74
C GLN A 95 26.05 -1.28 11.30
N MET A 96 24.92 -1.57 10.65
CA MET A 96 24.61 -1.11 9.30
C MET A 96 24.17 0.36 9.30
N PRO A 97 24.63 1.17 8.33
CA PRO A 97 24.16 2.54 8.15
C PRO A 97 22.67 2.58 7.76
N GLU A 98 22.01 3.71 8.05
CA GLU A 98 20.69 4.00 7.49
C GLU A 98 20.83 4.66 6.11
N PRO A 99 19.96 4.37 5.12
CA PRO A 99 18.81 3.45 5.15
C PRO A 99 19.22 1.97 5.00
N LYS A 100 18.55 1.08 5.74
CA LYS A 100 18.81 -0.36 5.71
C LYS A 100 17.55 -1.17 5.47
N TYR A 101 17.69 -2.25 4.71
CA TYR A 101 16.59 -3.11 4.29
C TYR A 101 16.85 -4.56 4.66
N VAL A 102 15.79 -5.30 5.01
CA VAL A 102 15.86 -6.69 5.48
C VAL A 102 14.91 -7.55 4.67
N ILE A 103 15.46 -8.60 4.06
CA ILE A 103 14.68 -9.65 3.40
C ILE A 103 14.74 -10.93 4.23
N ALA A 104 13.57 -11.45 4.62
CA ALA A 104 13.44 -12.76 5.26
C ALA A 104 13.45 -13.86 4.19
N MET A 105 14.60 -14.52 4.02
CA MET A 105 14.79 -15.57 3.01
C MET A 105 14.57 -16.96 3.60
N GLY A 106 13.52 -17.64 3.11
CA GLY A 106 13.23 -19.03 3.40
C GLY A 106 12.30 -19.23 4.60
N ALA A 107 11.64 -20.39 4.64
CA ALA A 107 10.61 -20.70 5.65
C ALA A 107 11.12 -20.59 7.10
N CYS A 108 12.40 -20.88 7.33
CA CYS A 108 13.03 -20.80 8.64
C CYS A 108 13.07 -19.39 9.23
N THR A 109 13.24 -18.35 8.39
CA THR A 109 13.29 -16.96 8.86
C THR A 109 11.93 -16.29 8.93
N ILE A 110 10.91 -16.86 8.27
CA ILE A 110 9.54 -16.33 8.33
C ILE A 110 8.84 -16.86 9.59
N THR A 111 8.77 -18.18 9.77
CA THR A 111 7.99 -18.81 10.86
C THR A 111 8.79 -19.77 11.74
N GLY A 112 10.07 -19.99 11.41
CA GLY A 112 10.85 -21.12 11.93
C GLY A 112 10.83 -22.35 11.01
N GLY A 113 9.95 -22.39 10.00
CA GLY A 113 9.91 -23.44 8.99
C GLY A 113 9.71 -24.83 9.59
N MET A 114 10.50 -25.82 9.18
CA MET A 114 10.45 -27.16 9.77
C MET A 114 10.80 -27.18 11.27
N PHE A 115 11.49 -26.15 11.75
CA PHE A 115 11.91 -25.98 13.15
C PHE A 115 10.88 -25.18 13.95
N SER A 116 9.64 -25.01 13.46
CA SER A 116 8.60 -24.31 14.22
C SER A 116 8.03 -25.16 15.35
N THR A 117 7.95 -26.47 15.19
CA THR A 117 7.19 -27.35 16.11
C THR A 117 8.05 -27.77 17.31
N ASP A 118 9.15 -28.50 17.07
CA ASP A 118 9.81 -29.29 18.13
C ASP A 118 11.14 -28.73 18.63
N SER A 119 11.76 -27.79 17.92
CA SER A 119 13.11 -27.32 18.27
C SER A 119 13.09 -26.25 19.35
N TYR A 120 13.89 -26.50 20.39
CA TYR A 120 14.04 -25.64 21.56
C TYR A 120 14.95 -24.43 21.34
N SER A 121 15.78 -24.44 20.29
CA SER A 121 16.90 -23.50 20.12
C SER A 121 16.78 -22.59 18.90
N THR A 122 15.74 -22.72 18.07
CA THR A 122 15.52 -21.87 16.89
C THR A 122 14.59 -20.72 17.20
N VAL A 123 14.94 -19.55 16.67
CA VAL A 123 14.05 -18.39 16.74
C VAL A 123 12.97 -18.59 15.66
N ARG A 124 11.71 -18.59 16.09
CA ARG A 124 10.56 -18.77 15.21
C ARG A 124 10.21 -17.45 14.53
N GLY A 125 10.90 -17.13 13.44
CA GLY A 125 10.75 -15.87 12.72
C GLY A 125 11.83 -14.85 13.10
N VAL A 126 12.43 -14.21 12.10
CA VAL A 126 13.45 -13.18 12.27
C VAL A 126 12.84 -11.80 12.57
N ASP A 127 11.55 -11.66 12.26
CA ASP A 127 10.67 -10.52 12.58
C ASP A 127 10.65 -10.17 14.07
N LYS A 128 10.91 -11.15 14.95
CA LYS A 128 11.05 -10.95 16.40
C LYS A 128 12.33 -10.26 16.82
N LEU A 129 13.34 -10.24 15.96
CA LEU A 129 14.68 -9.69 16.26
C LEU A 129 14.90 -8.37 15.54
N ILE A 130 14.58 -8.32 14.25
CA ILE A 130 14.82 -7.17 13.37
C ILE A 130 13.58 -6.94 12.48
N PRO A 131 13.28 -5.69 12.10
CA PRO A 131 12.15 -5.40 11.22
C PRO A 131 12.43 -5.97 9.82
N VAL A 132 11.44 -6.64 9.23
CA VAL A 132 11.53 -7.27 7.90
C VAL A 132 10.67 -6.49 6.92
N ASP A 133 11.25 -6.13 5.78
CA ASP A 133 10.54 -5.43 4.70
C ASP A 133 9.84 -6.43 3.77
N VAL A 134 10.59 -7.43 3.28
CA VAL A 134 10.08 -8.41 2.31
C VAL A 134 10.26 -9.83 2.83
N TYR A 135 9.19 -10.62 2.74
CA TYR A 135 9.20 -12.05 3.06
C TYR A 135 9.30 -12.89 1.78
N LEU A 136 10.28 -13.79 1.72
CA LEU A 136 10.52 -14.70 0.60
C LEU A 136 10.33 -16.16 1.06
N PRO A 137 9.18 -16.79 0.78
CA PRO A 137 8.95 -18.18 1.14
C PRO A 137 9.77 -19.14 0.27
N GLY A 138 10.20 -20.26 0.86
CA GLY A 138 10.94 -21.33 0.15
C GLY A 138 11.78 -22.17 1.10
N CYS A 139 12.21 -23.37 0.69
CA CYS A 139 13.05 -24.25 1.51
C CYS A 139 13.98 -25.15 0.67
N PRO A 140 15.08 -24.60 0.10
CA PRO A 140 15.36 -23.18 -0.05
C PRO A 140 14.60 -22.57 -1.25
N PRO A 141 14.36 -21.25 -1.28
CA PRO A 141 13.80 -20.59 -2.45
C PRO A 141 14.78 -20.66 -3.63
N LYS A 142 14.26 -20.82 -4.84
CA LYS A 142 15.10 -20.81 -6.05
C LYS A 142 15.77 -19.44 -6.25
N PRO A 143 16.93 -19.36 -6.90
CA PRO A 143 17.64 -18.09 -7.13
C PRO A 143 16.77 -17.07 -7.87
N GLU A 144 15.96 -17.52 -8.83
CA GLU A 144 15.04 -16.63 -9.55
C GLU A 144 14.01 -15.98 -8.64
N ALA A 145 13.57 -16.68 -7.58
CA ALA A 145 12.64 -16.13 -6.60
C ALA A 145 13.32 -15.10 -5.68
N VAL A 146 14.63 -15.19 -5.48
CA VAL A 146 15.39 -14.15 -4.77
C VAL A 146 15.45 -12.87 -5.60
N ILE A 147 15.68 -12.99 -6.91
CA ILE A 147 15.65 -11.85 -7.85
C ILE A 147 14.27 -11.20 -7.87
N ASP A 148 13.19 -11.99 -7.83
CA ASP A 148 11.82 -11.47 -7.75
C ASP A 148 11.59 -10.68 -6.44
N ALA A 149 12.03 -11.22 -5.29
CA ALA A 149 11.94 -10.53 -4.01
C ALA A 149 12.72 -9.20 -4.00
N LEU A 150 13.87 -9.15 -4.68
CA LEU A 150 14.65 -7.92 -4.84
C LEU A 150 13.95 -6.90 -5.74
N THR A 151 13.36 -7.37 -6.84
CA THR A 151 12.57 -6.52 -7.75
C THR A 151 11.36 -5.94 -7.01
N LYS A 152 10.73 -6.73 -6.13
CA LYS A 152 9.65 -6.27 -5.27
C LYS A 152 10.12 -5.23 -4.26
N LEU A 153 11.25 -5.44 -3.58
CA LEU A 153 11.84 -4.45 -2.67
C LEU A 153 12.13 -3.13 -3.39
N GLN A 154 12.73 -3.20 -4.59
CA GLN A 154 12.96 -2.04 -5.43
C GLN A 154 11.65 -1.37 -5.86
N GLY A 155 10.61 -2.14 -6.13
CA GLY A 155 9.26 -1.65 -6.42
C GLY A 155 8.63 -0.93 -5.22
N GLU A 156 8.73 -1.47 -4.01
CA GLU A 156 8.23 -0.86 -2.78
C GLU A 156 8.97 0.44 -2.46
N MET A 157 10.30 0.46 -2.65
CA MET A 157 11.12 1.67 -2.52
C MET A 157 10.77 2.74 -3.57
N LYS A 158 10.42 2.36 -4.81
CA LYS A 158 9.85 3.28 -5.81
C LYS A 158 8.45 3.75 -5.41
N THR A 159 7.60 2.86 -4.89
CA THR A 159 6.23 3.19 -4.45
C THR A 159 6.23 4.07 -3.19
N MET A 160 7.33 4.07 -2.41
CA MET A 160 7.60 5.07 -1.38
C MET A 160 7.68 6.50 -1.95
N GLN A 161 7.72 6.67 -3.28
CA GLN A 161 7.37 7.92 -3.94
C GLN A 161 5.89 8.25 -3.66
N GLN A 162 5.69 9.34 -2.93
CA GLN A 162 4.48 10.13 -3.05
C GLN A 162 4.26 10.43 -4.54
N GLY A 163 3.10 10.07 -5.09
CA GLY A 163 2.79 10.41 -6.47
C GLY A 163 2.64 11.92 -6.64
N TRP A 164 2.48 12.38 -7.88
CA TRP A 164 2.52 13.81 -8.18
C TRP A 164 1.43 14.58 -7.41
N LEU A 165 0.25 13.97 -7.21
CA LEU A 165 -0.85 14.61 -6.49
C LEU A 165 -0.60 14.62 -4.99
N SER A 166 -0.04 13.54 -4.43
CA SER A 166 0.41 13.53 -3.03
C SER A 166 1.45 14.62 -2.80
N ASN A 167 2.47 14.72 -3.65
CA ASN A 167 3.48 15.78 -3.58
C ASN A 167 2.86 17.18 -3.69
N TRP A 168 1.89 17.34 -4.58
CA TRP A 168 1.18 18.61 -4.77
C TRP A 168 0.38 19.01 -3.52
N LEU A 169 -0.35 18.07 -2.93
CA LEU A 169 -1.14 18.29 -1.73
C LEU A 169 -0.25 18.58 -0.51
N VAL A 170 0.90 17.91 -0.39
CA VAL A 170 1.91 18.24 0.64
C VAL A 170 2.38 19.69 0.47
N LYS A 171 2.67 20.12 -0.77
CA LYS A 171 3.14 21.49 -1.05
C LYS A 171 2.14 22.57 -0.64
N HIS A 172 0.85 22.28 -0.67
CA HIS A 172 -0.23 23.23 -0.35
C HIS A 172 -0.82 23.01 1.05
N GLU A 173 -0.11 22.26 1.91
CA GLU A 173 -0.50 22.01 3.31
C GLU A 173 -1.87 21.33 3.46
N VAL A 174 -2.31 20.59 2.44
CA VAL A 174 -3.57 19.85 2.48
C VAL A 174 -3.32 18.47 3.09
N VAL A 175 -3.97 18.22 4.22
CA VAL A 175 -3.84 16.96 4.97
C VAL A 175 -4.42 15.81 4.16
N HIS A 176 -3.58 14.86 3.77
CA HIS A 176 -3.97 13.65 3.06
C HIS A 176 -3.04 12.49 3.44
N ARG A 177 -3.44 11.27 3.10
CA ARG A 177 -2.61 10.07 3.27
C ARG A 177 -2.42 9.39 1.93
N SER A 178 -1.17 9.24 1.48
CA SER A 178 -0.87 8.39 0.33
C SER A 178 -1.10 6.92 0.68
N LEU A 179 -1.87 6.22 -0.16
CA LEU A 179 -2.08 4.77 -0.08
C LEU A 179 -1.18 4.02 -1.08
N GLY A 180 -0.30 4.73 -1.78
CA GLY A 180 0.57 4.17 -2.82
C GLY A 180 -0.13 4.06 -4.17
N PHE A 181 0.34 3.14 -5.02
CA PHE A 181 -0.20 2.88 -6.34
C PHE A 181 -1.05 1.61 -6.37
N ASP A 182 -2.12 1.61 -7.15
CA ASP A 182 -2.96 0.44 -7.38
C ASP A 182 -2.26 -0.60 -8.28
N TYR A 183 -2.83 -1.79 -8.46
CA TYR A 183 -2.27 -2.85 -9.33
C TYR A 183 -2.09 -2.42 -10.80
N GLN A 184 -2.80 -1.37 -11.23
CA GLN A 184 -2.66 -0.75 -12.56
C GLN A 184 -1.67 0.43 -12.60
N GLY A 185 -0.98 0.71 -11.49
CA GLY A 185 -0.06 1.85 -11.37
C GLY A 185 -0.75 3.21 -11.15
N ILE A 186 -2.02 3.21 -10.73
CA ILE A 186 -2.79 4.44 -10.49
C ILE A 186 -2.54 4.95 -9.07
N GLU A 187 -2.16 6.22 -8.93
CA GLU A 187 -1.94 6.84 -7.62
C GLU A 187 -3.25 6.85 -6.79
N THR A 188 -3.18 6.33 -5.56
CA THR A 188 -4.32 6.25 -4.66
C THR A 188 -4.08 7.06 -3.40
N LEU A 189 -5.03 7.94 -3.07
CA LEU A 189 -4.95 8.82 -1.91
C LEU A 189 -6.16 8.65 -1.00
N GLN A 190 -5.93 8.72 0.30
CA GLN A 190 -6.97 8.84 1.31
C GLN A 190 -7.11 10.29 1.75
N ILE A 191 -8.34 10.79 1.66
CA ILE A 191 -8.72 12.16 1.98
C ILE A 191 -9.83 12.16 3.03
N LYS A 192 -9.83 13.17 3.92
CA LYS A 192 -10.91 13.38 4.88
C LYS A 192 -12.12 13.99 4.17
N ALA A 193 -13.33 13.60 4.58
CA ALA A 193 -14.56 14.10 3.97
C ALA A 193 -14.69 15.63 4.00
N GLY A 194 -14.17 16.31 5.03
CA GLY A 194 -14.24 17.77 5.15
C GLY A 194 -13.36 18.55 4.16
N ASP A 195 -12.30 17.93 3.62
CA ASP A 195 -11.36 18.59 2.70
C ASP A 195 -11.64 18.20 1.23
N TRP A 196 -12.60 17.30 1.01
CA TRP A 196 -12.84 16.66 -0.28
C TRP A 196 -13.34 17.62 -1.35
N ASP A 197 -14.27 18.52 -1.01
CA ASP A 197 -14.84 19.50 -1.93
C ASP A 197 -13.77 20.42 -2.53
N SER A 198 -12.84 20.89 -1.69
CA SER A 198 -11.73 21.76 -2.07
C SER A 198 -10.77 21.04 -3.01
N ILE A 199 -10.41 19.78 -2.69
CA ILE A 199 -9.53 18.96 -3.51
C ILE A 199 -10.19 18.62 -4.86
N ALA A 200 -11.49 18.35 -4.86
CA ALA A 200 -12.23 18.08 -6.09
C ALA A 200 -12.21 19.26 -7.06
N VAL A 201 -12.41 20.49 -6.56
CA VAL A 201 -12.32 21.71 -7.39
C VAL A 201 -10.91 21.87 -7.96
N ILE A 202 -9.89 21.64 -7.14
CA ILE A 202 -8.49 21.71 -7.56
C ILE A 202 -8.24 20.72 -8.71
N LEU A 203 -8.63 19.45 -8.55
CA LEU A 203 -8.41 18.43 -9.57
C LEU A 203 -9.05 18.78 -10.90
N TYR A 204 -10.27 19.33 -10.86
CA TYR A 204 -10.94 19.83 -12.04
C TYR A 204 -10.12 20.93 -12.75
N VAL A 205 -9.58 21.89 -11.99
CA VAL A 205 -8.72 22.96 -12.53
C VAL A 205 -7.42 22.42 -13.13
N TYR A 206 -6.82 21.39 -12.53
CA TYR A 206 -5.62 20.71 -13.06
C TYR A 206 -5.91 19.84 -14.29
N GLY A 207 -7.16 19.74 -14.72
CA GLY A 207 -7.57 19.11 -15.96
C GLY A 207 -8.15 17.71 -15.81
N TYR A 208 -8.40 17.23 -14.58
CA TYR A 208 -9.21 16.02 -14.35
C TYR A 208 -10.67 16.32 -14.67
N ASN A 209 -10.97 16.38 -15.96
CA ASN A 209 -12.24 16.76 -16.53
C ASN A 209 -13.26 15.61 -16.56
N TYR A 210 -12.83 14.38 -16.30
CA TYR A 210 -13.69 13.20 -16.38
C TYR A 210 -13.67 12.38 -15.09
N LEU A 211 -14.79 12.38 -14.38
CA LEU A 211 -15.06 11.41 -13.33
C LEU A 211 -15.56 10.12 -13.98
N ARG A 212 -14.67 9.13 -14.03
CA ARG A 212 -14.89 7.84 -14.70
C ARG A 212 -15.83 6.96 -13.90
N SER A 213 -15.58 6.85 -12.60
CA SER A 213 -16.37 6.02 -11.71
C SER A 213 -16.30 6.54 -10.28
N GLN A 214 -17.45 6.92 -9.73
CA GLN A 214 -17.65 7.04 -8.30
C GLN A 214 -18.28 5.73 -7.80
N CYS A 215 -17.72 5.18 -6.73
CA CYS A 215 -18.19 3.95 -6.10
C CYS A 215 -18.10 4.07 -4.59
N ALA A 216 -18.91 3.31 -3.84
CA ALA A 216 -18.78 3.22 -2.39
C ALA A 216 -18.62 1.77 -1.93
N TYR A 217 -17.86 1.57 -0.87
CA TYR A 217 -17.73 0.25 -0.25
C TYR A 217 -17.63 0.35 1.28
N ASP A 218 -18.04 -0.74 1.93
CA ASP A 218 -17.91 -0.92 3.36
C ASP A 218 -16.54 -1.53 3.69
N VAL A 219 -15.67 -0.77 4.38
CA VAL A 219 -14.29 -1.19 4.67
C VAL A 219 -14.28 -2.37 5.63
N ALA A 220 -15.08 -2.31 6.69
CA ALA A 220 -15.16 -3.35 7.70
C ALA A 220 -16.53 -3.33 8.42
N PRO A 221 -17.03 -4.49 8.91
CA PRO A 221 -18.22 -4.53 9.76
C PRO A 221 -18.02 -3.63 10.99
N GLY A 222 -18.94 -2.68 11.23
CA GLY A 222 -18.82 -1.68 12.31
C GLY A 222 -17.70 -0.62 12.16
N GLY A 223 -16.95 -0.61 11.05
CA GLY A 223 -15.86 0.34 10.80
C GLY A 223 -16.29 1.60 10.02
N SER A 224 -15.41 2.10 9.16
CA SER A 224 -15.69 3.25 8.29
C SER A 224 -16.24 2.81 6.91
N LEU A 225 -16.98 3.70 6.27
CA LEU A 225 -17.36 3.60 4.86
C LEU A 225 -16.37 4.39 4.02
N ALA A 226 -16.16 3.95 2.77
CA ALA A 226 -15.30 4.66 1.83
C ALA A 226 -16.06 4.96 0.54
N SER A 227 -16.05 6.22 0.13
CA SER A 227 -16.42 6.65 -1.23
C SER A 227 -15.15 6.82 -2.05
N VAL A 228 -15.08 6.14 -3.18
CA VAL A 228 -13.95 6.11 -4.10
C VAL A 228 -14.31 6.88 -5.36
N TYR A 229 -13.42 7.76 -5.78
CA TYR A 229 -13.55 8.56 -7.00
C TYR A 229 -12.37 8.25 -7.92
N HIS A 230 -12.65 7.61 -9.05
CA HIS A 230 -11.69 7.40 -10.12
C HIS A 230 -11.80 8.54 -11.12
N LEU A 231 -10.76 9.36 -11.17
CA LEU A 231 -10.67 10.55 -11.98
C LEU A 231 -9.65 10.33 -13.11
N THR A 232 -10.03 10.72 -14.32
CA THR A 232 -9.20 10.61 -15.51
C THR A 232 -9.04 11.99 -16.14
N ARG A 233 -7.82 12.30 -16.57
CA ARG A 233 -7.50 13.50 -17.34
C ARG A 233 -7.59 13.19 -18.83
N ILE A 234 -8.74 13.51 -19.45
CA ILE A 234 -8.97 13.25 -20.87
C ILE A 234 -8.42 14.40 -21.71
N GLN A 235 -7.55 14.06 -22.67
CA GLN A 235 -7.04 14.96 -23.69
C GLN A 235 -7.04 14.28 -25.06
N TYR A 236 -7.17 15.07 -26.12
CA TYR A 236 -7.18 14.55 -27.49
C TYR A 236 -5.81 13.99 -27.89
N GLY A 237 -5.80 12.78 -28.46
CA GLY A 237 -4.60 12.17 -29.04
C GLY A 237 -3.66 11.49 -28.04
N ILE A 238 -4.12 11.23 -26.81
CA ILE A 238 -3.36 10.48 -25.79
C ILE A 238 -3.97 9.08 -25.65
N ASP A 239 -3.15 8.05 -25.84
CA ASP A 239 -3.59 6.64 -25.72
C ASP A 239 -3.71 6.16 -24.27
N ASN A 240 -2.89 6.71 -23.36
CA ASN A 240 -2.89 6.38 -21.93
C ASN A 240 -3.07 7.66 -21.09
N PRO A 241 -4.31 8.02 -20.73
CA PRO A 241 -4.58 9.22 -19.94
C PRO A 241 -4.11 9.05 -18.50
N GLU A 242 -3.71 10.16 -17.86
CA GLU A 242 -3.36 10.17 -16.44
C GLU A 242 -4.60 9.91 -15.57
N GLU A 243 -4.49 8.97 -14.64
CA GLU A 243 -5.58 8.59 -13.73
C GLU A 243 -5.16 8.72 -12.28
N VAL A 244 -6.13 9.06 -11.42
CA VAL A 244 -5.96 9.17 -9.97
C VAL A 244 -7.18 8.55 -9.29
N CYS A 245 -6.94 7.86 -8.18
CA CYS A 245 -7.97 7.28 -7.33
C CYS A 245 -8.02 7.99 -5.96
N ILE A 246 -9.16 8.53 -5.60
CA ILE A 246 -9.35 9.22 -4.32
C ILE A 246 -10.34 8.46 -3.46
N LYS A 247 -9.92 8.09 -2.25
CA LYS A 247 -10.73 7.39 -1.27
C LYS A 247 -11.07 8.33 -0.13
N VAL A 248 -12.32 8.72 -0.06
CA VAL A 248 -12.86 9.57 1.00
C VAL A 248 -13.52 8.69 2.05
N PHE A 249 -13.01 8.74 3.28
CA PHE A 249 -13.51 7.92 4.37
C PHE A 249 -14.52 8.70 5.20
N ALA A 250 -15.64 8.06 5.53
CA ALA A 250 -16.67 8.58 6.42
C ALA A 250 -16.99 7.56 7.51
N GLN A 251 -17.25 8.04 8.73
CA GLN A 251 -17.61 7.15 9.85
C GLN A 251 -19.05 6.65 9.70
N LYS A 252 -19.31 5.39 10.06
CA LYS A 252 -20.65 4.77 9.93
C LYS A 252 -21.74 5.47 10.75
N ASP A 253 -21.39 6.07 11.88
CA ASP A 253 -22.34 6.78 12.75
C ASP A 253 -22.92 8.04 12.10
N ASN A 254 -22.12 8.72 11.27
CA ASN A 254 -22.54 9.90 10.53
C ASN A 254 -21.82 9.97 9.16
N PRO A 255 -22.24 9.13 8.20
CA PRO A 255 -21.51 8.94 6.95
C PRO A 255 -21.86 10.04 5.95
N ARG A 256 -21.35 11.26 6.17
CA ARG A 256 -21.58 12.42 5.32
C ARG A 256 -20.33 12.78 4.53
N ILE A 257 -20.50 13.04 3.24
CA ILE A 257 -19.44 13.47 2.33
C ILE A 257 -20.01 14.61 1.46
N PRO A 258 -19.27 15.69 1.18
CA PRO A 258 -19.69 16.69 0.20
C PRO A 258 -19.87 16.09 -1.20
N SER A 259 -21.01 16.38 -1.85
CA SER A 259 -21.26 15.97 -3.24
C SER A 259 -20.34 16.71 -4.22
N VAL A 260 -19.83 16.00 -5.23
CA VAL A 260 -19.05 16.60 -6.32
C VAL A 260 -19.86 16.73 -7.62
N PHE A 261 -21.18 16.56 -7.55
CA PHE A 261 -22.10 16.75 -8.68
C PHE A 261 -21.93 18.11 -9.38
N TRP A 262 -21.58 19.16 -8.64
CA TRP A 262 -21.37 20.51 -9.19
C TRP A 262 -20.10 20.63 -10.03
N ILE A 263 -19.14 19.73 -9.82
CA ILE A 263 -17.85 19.68 -10.51
C ILE A 263 -17.96 18.71 -11.69
N TRP A 264 -18.39 17.48 -11.42
CA TRP A 264 -18.64 16.46 -12.45
C TRP A 264 -20.09 15.99 -12.40
N ARG A 265 -20.85 16.29 -13.47
CA ARG A 265 -22.25 15.88 -13.58
C ARG A 265 -22.46 14.37 -13.63
N SER A 266 -21.43 13.59 -13.99
CA SER A 266 -21.48 12.13 -13.98
C SER A 266 -21.71 11.55 -12.57
N ALA A 267 -21.44 12.33 -11.52
CA ALA A 267 -21.66 11.91 -10.15
C ALA A 267 -23.15 11.76 -9.76
N ASP A 268 -24.12 12.29 -10.53
CA ASP A 268 -25.55 12.30 -10.14
C ASP A 268 -26.08 10.90 -9.79
N PHE A 269 -26.03 9.97 -10.75
CA PHE A 269 -26.52 8.61 -10.50
C PHE A 269 -25.58 7.80 -9.62
N GLN A 270 -24.26 8.01 -9.72
CA GLN A 270 -23.26 7.23 -8.98
C GLN A 270 -23.31 7.53 -7.48
N GLU A 271 -23.38 8.82 -7.09
CA GLU A 271 -23.53 9.20 -5.69
C GLU A 271 -24.89 8.76 -5.13
N ARG A 272 -25.96 8.79 -5.94
CA ARG A 272 -27.27 8.26 -5.55
C ARG A 272 -27.29 6.74 -5.38
N GLU A 273 -26.56 6.00 -6.22
CA GLU A 273 -26.35 4.57 -6.05
C GLU A 273 -25.61 4.27 -4.76
N SER A 274 -24.52 5.01 -4.50
CA SER A 274 -23.75 4.91 -3.26
C SER A 274 -24.59 5.21 -2.01
N TYR A 275 -25.48 6.21 -2.10
CA TYR A 275 -26.47 6.49 -1.06
C TYR A 275 -27.45 5.32 -0.90
N ASP A 276 -28.08 4.87 -1.99
CA ASP A 276 -29.11 3.84 -1.97
C ASP A 276 -28.60 2.49 -1.41
N MET A 277 -27.38 2.11 -1.79
CA MET A 277 -26.80 0.82 -1.46
C MET A 277 -26.03 0.82 -0.13
N VAL A 278 -25.17 1.82 0.09
CA VAL A 278 -24.20 1.86 1.20
C VAL A 278 -24.62 2.88 2.26
N GLY A 279 -25.55 3.79 1.97
CA GLY A 279 -26.06 4.75 2.94
C GLY A 279 -25.09 5.88 3.28
N ILE A 280 -24.22 6.27 2.33
CA ILE A 280 -23.42 7.49 2.44
C ILE A 280 -24.28 8.68 2.00
N SER A 281 -24.46 9.67 2.86
CA SER A 281 -25.20 10.89 2.55
C SER A 281 -24.29 11.90 1.87
N TYR A 282 -24.70 12.38 0.70
CA TYR A 282 -23.96 13.39 -0.06
C TYR A 282 -24.56 14.78 0.17
N ASP A 283 -23.83 15.63 0.88
CA ASP A 283 -24.28 16.99 1.18
C ASP A 283 -24.30 17.84 -0.11
N ASN A 284 -25.32 18.69 -0.25
CA ASN A 284 -25.54 19.55 -1.43
C ASN A 284 -25.83 18.83 -2.76
N HIS A 285 -26.16 17.54 -2.74
CA HIS A 285 -26.63 16.83 -3.93
C HIS A 285 -28.06 17.29 -4.31
N PRO A 286 -28.38 17.60 -5.59
CA PRO A 286 -29.65 18.22 -6.00
C PRO A 286 -30.88 17.34 -5.74
N ARG A 287 -30.71 16.01 -5.81
CA ARG A 287 -31.81 15.04 -5.63
C ARG A 287 -31.27 13.74 -5.04
N LEU A 288 -30.88 13.78 -3.77
CA LEU A 288 -30.44 12.59 -3.06
C LEU A 288 -31.64 11.69 -2.70
N LYS A 289 -31.99 10.78 -3.61
CA LYS A 289 -33.06 9.79 -3.45
C LYS A 289 -32.57 8.44 -3.95
N ARG A 290 -33.18 7.37 -3.42
CA ARG A 290 -33.00 6.00 -3.92
C ARG A 290 -33.34 5.92 -5.41
N ILE A 291 -32.64 5.04 -6.12
CA ILE A 291 -32.77 4.85 -7.57
C ILE A 291 -32.91 3.39 -7.97
N LEU A 292 -32.27 2.48 -7.25
CA LEU A 292 -32.31 1.05 -7.48
C LEU A 292 -33.35 0.39 -6.56
N MET A 293 -33.41 0.82 -5.29
CA MET A 293 -34.38 0.30 -4.33
C MET A 293 -35.67 1.12 -4.33
N PRO A 294 -36.81 0.52 -3.92
CA PRO A 294 -38.03 1.26 -3.66
C PRO A 294 -37.79 2.44 -2.71
N GLU A 295 -38.43 3.59 -2.95
CA GLU A 295 -38.27 4.79 -2.10
C GLU A 295 -38.64 4.52 -0.62
N SER A 296 -39.54 3.56 -0.38
CA SER A 296 -39.97 3.11 0.94
C SER A 296 -39.00 2.14 1.62
N TRP A 297 -37.92 1.72 0.96
CA TRP A 297 -37.00 0.71 1.49
C TRP A 297 -36.21 1.22 2.70
N ILE A 298 -36.15 0.40 3.74
CA ILE A 298 -35.47 0.69 5.00
C ILE A 298 -34.19 -0.15 5.07
N GLY A 299 -33.05 0.51 5.33
CA GLY A 299 -31.73 -0.12 5.41
C GLY A 299 -30.87 0.05 4.16
N TRP A 300 -29.67 -0.52 4.19
CA TRP A 300 -28.61 -0.29 3.21
C TRP A 300 -28.03 -1.62 2.73
N PRO A 301 -28.50 -2.17 1.59
CA PRO A 301 -28.23 -3.56 1.19
C PRO A 301 -26.76 -3.98 1.08
N LEU A 302 -25.87 -3.07 0.66
CA LEU A 302 -24.45 -3.39 0.43
C LEU A 302 -23.56 -3.20 1.66
N ARG A 303 -24.12 -2.87 2.83
CA ARG A 303 -23.33 -2.91 4.06
C ARG A 303 -23.18 -4.34 4.57
N LYS A 304 -22.03 -4.64 5.18
CA LYS A 304 -21.72 -5.98 5.71
C LYS A 304 -22.57 -6.36 6.92
N ASP A 305 -23.26 -5.39 7.53
CA ASP A 305 -24.15 -5.53 8.68
C ASP A 305 -25.64 -5.53 8.31
N TYR A 306 -25.97 -5.52 7.01
CA TYR A 306 -27.36 -5.53 6.56
C TYR A 306 -28.01 -6.90 6.74
N ILE A 307 -29.19 -6.89 7.38
CA ILE A 307 -30.05 -8.06 7.52
C ILE A 307 -31.24 -7.84 6.58
N ALA A 308 -31.35 -8.69 5.56
CA ALA A 308 -32.47 -8.65 4.63
C ALA A 308 -33.78 -8.95 5.37
N PRO A 309 -34.83 -8.13 5.20
CA PRO A 309 -36.14 -8.42 5.77
C PRO A 309 -36.73 -9.70 5.17
N ASN A 310 -37.52 -10.42 5.95
CA ASN A 310 -38.22 -11.64 5.51
C ASN A 310 -39.44 -11.31 4.64
N PHE A 311 -39.19 -10.73 3.45
CA PHE A 311 -40.22 -10.56 2.42
C PHE A 311 -40.58 -11.91 1.81
N TYR A 312 -41.86 -12.10 1.50
CA TYR A 312 -42.37 -13.34 0.89
C TYR A 312 -41.70 -13.62 -0.45
N GLU A 313 -41.45 -12.56 -1.23
CA GLU A 313 -40.88 -12.61 -2.58
C GLU A 313 -39.40 -13.04 -2.61
N ILE A 314 -38.70 -12.99 -1.48
CA ILE A 314 -37.26 -13.32 -1.35
C ILE A 314 -37.07 -14.69 -0.65
N GLN A 315 -38.17 -15.34 -0.23
CA GLN A 315 -38.10 -16.68 0.35
C GLN A 315 -37.82 -17.75 -0.72
N ASP A 316 -37.53 -18.96 -0.24
CA ASP A 316 -37.49 -20.14 -1.09
C ASP A 316 -38.82 -20.30 -1.86
N ALA A 317 -38.76 -20.88 -3.06
CA ALA A 317 -39.86 -20.94 -4.03
C ALA A 317 -41.02 -21.90 -3.65
N HIS A 318 -41.31 -22.04 -2.35
CA HIS A 318 -42.29 -22.93 -1.76
C HIS A 318 -43.71 -22.37 -1.73
#